data_AF-A0AAW6A9P1-F1
#
_entry.id   AF-A0AAW6A9P1-F1
#
_cell.length_a   1.000
_cell.length_b   1.000
_cell.length_c   1.000
_cell.angle_alpha   90.00
_cell.angle_beta   90.00
_cell.angle_gamma   90.00
#
_symmetry.space_group_name_H-M   'P 1'
#
loop_
_entity.id
_entity.type
_entity.pdbx_description
1 polymer ?
#
loop_
_entity_poly.entity_id
_entity_poly.type
_entity_poly.pdbx_seq_one_letter_code
_entity_poly.pdbx_strand_id
1 'polypeptide(L)'
;MDIRDSSKHVKSNDIKVNARLYRAYISEIIMILRSHPCCKEINIVGDCVSAIFIEEKELSKKYSGDKSDVIEALQSASMIIPTVGIINKLFKNKYDNYTPIKVGIGVATGRSLVIKTGESGSGISKPVFIGDNVNLAAHLCDTAHKNNFPEILVNDDVKKNCTKCEVGIENEKFSEWLTIQETVDDVPCYGGYFFRVSIQKKLDELNK
;
A
#
# COMPACT_ATOMS: atom_id res chain seq x y z
N MET A 1 4.44 1.50 -1.22
CA MET A 1 4.79 0.48 -0.20
C MET A 1 6.20 0.02 -0.46
N ASP A 2 6.90 -0.36 0.60
CA ASP A 2 8.32 -0.69 0.48
C ASP A 2 8.75 -1.67 1.57
N ILE A 3 9.72 -2.55 1.25
CA ILE A 3 10.18 -3.59 2.17
C ILE A 3 11.15 -2.98 3.17
N ARG A 4 10.91 -3.23 4.46
CA ARG A 4 11.77 -2.73 5.53
C ARG A 4 13.11 -3.45 5.51
N ASP A 5 14.19 -2.68 5.60
CA ASP A 5 15.57 -3.18 5.64
C ASP A 5 15.90 -4.14 4.48
N SER A 6 15.34 -3.91 3.29
CA SER A 6 15.50 -4.80 2.12
C SER A 6 16.95 -5.06 1.74
N SER A 7 17.82 -4.06 1.85
CA SER A 7 19.26 -4.22 1.63
C SER A 7 19.93 -5.22 2.57
N LYS A 8 19.47 -5.32 3.83
CA LYS A 8 19.92 -6.35 4.78
C LYS A 8 19.28 -7.70 4.46
N HIS A 9 18.00 -7.70 4.11
CA HIS A 9 17.25 -8.89 3.76
C HIS A 9 17.80 -9.61 2.51
N VAL A 10 18.23 -8.85 1.49
CA VAL A 10 18.85 -9.42 0.29
C VAL A 10 20.16 -10.14 0.62
N LYS A 11 20.87 -9.72 1.67
CA LYS A 11 22.11 -10.37 2.12
C LYS A 11 21.87 -11.59 3.02
N SER A 12 20.71 -11.70 3.66
CA SER A 12 20.42 -12.76 4.63
C SER A 12 19.94 -14.07 4.02
N ASN A 13 19.39 -14.04 2.80
CA ASN A 13 18.87 -15.23 2.12
C ASN A 13 19.68 -15.59 0.86
N ASP A 14 19.58 -16.84 0.43
CA ASP A 14 20.07 -17.27 -0.87
C ASP A 14 19.44 -16.45 -2.02
N ILE A 15 20.25 -16.08 -3.02
CA ILE A 15 19.83 -15.20 -4.12
C ILE A 15 18.62 -15.76 -4.90
N LYS A 16 18.49 -17.08 -5.01
CA LYS A 16 17.34 -17.72 -5.69
C LYS A 16 16.09 -17.65 -4.82
N VAL A 17 16.23 -17.73 -3.50
CA VAL A 17 15.12 -17.54 -2.55
C VAL A 17 14.63 -16.11 -2.63
N ASN A 18 15.54 -15.13 -2.59
CA ASN A 18 15.20 -13.71 -2.79
C ASN A 18 14.49 -13.49 -4.13
N ALA A 19 15.03 -13.97 -5.25
CA ALA A 19 14.38 -13.78 -6.55
C ALA A 19 12.96 -14.35 -6.61
N ARG A 20 12.70 -15.48 -5.95
CA ARG A 20 11.34 -16.05 -5.84
C ARG A 20 10.45 -15.22 -4.94
N LEU A 21 10.98 -14.73 -3.82
CA LEU A 21 10.26 -13.89 -2.86
C LEU A 21 9.81 -12.59 -3.52
N TYR A 22 10.75 -11.84 -4.09
CA TYR A 22 10.46 -10.57 -4.78
C TYR A 22 9.48 -10.75 -5.93
N ARG A 23 9.61 -11.84 -6.71
CA ARG A 23 8.65 -12.14 -7.78
C ARG A 23 7.24 -12.38 -7.23
N ALA A 24 7.10 -13.20 -6.18
CA ALA A 24 5.80 -13.46 -5.57
C ALA A 24 5.21 -12.19 -4.96
N TYR A 25 5.98 -11.51 -4.12
CA TYR A 25 5.62 -10.25 -3.47
C TYR A 25 5.14 -9.18 -4.45
N ILE A 26 5.95 -8.84 -5.45
CA ILE A 26 5.61 -7.82 -6.45
C ILE A 26 4.38 -8.25 -7.25
N SER A 27 4.29 -9.52 -7.66
CA SER A 27 3.17 -10.04 -8.45
C SER A 27 1.83 -9.93 -7.69
N GLU A 28 1.80 -10.37 -6.43
CA GLU A 28 0.58 -10.32 -5.61
C GLU A 28 0.13 -8.88 -5.37
N ILE A 29 1.08 -7.98 -5.07
CA ILE A 29 0.78 -6.56 -4.89
C ILE A 29 0.22 -5.92 -6.15
N ILE A 30 0.83 -6.18 -7.31
CA ILE A 30 0.30 -5.66 -8.58
C ILE A 30 -1.11 -6.18 -8.81
N MET A 31 -1.38 -7.44 -8.51
CA MET A 31 -2.72 -8.02 -8.67
C MET A 31 -3.75 -7.34 -7.76
N ILE A 32 -3.40 -7.09 -6.49
CA ILE A 32 -4.24 -6.32 -5.55
C ILE A 32 -4.51 -4.93 -6.12
N LEU A 33 -3.46 -4.18 -6.47
CA LEU A 33 -3.58 -2.81 -6.96
C LEU A 33 -4.41 -2.73 -8.26
N ARG A 34 -4.21 -3.67 -9.20
CA ARG A 34 -4.96 -3.73 -10.47
C ARG A 34 -6.40 -4.18 -10.31
N SER A 35 -6.76 -4.79 -9.18
CA SER A 35 -8.15 -5.18 -8.91
C SER A 35 -9.06 -3.98 -8.62
N HIS A 36 -8.47 -2.80 -8.43
CA HIS A 36 -9.15 -1.56 -8.10
C HIS A 36 -9.23 -0.62 -9.33
N PRO A 37 -10.43 -0.24 -9.80
CA PRO A 37 -10.61 0.57 -11.01
C PRO A 37 -10.05 2.00 -10.90
N CYS A 38 -9.90 2.56 -9.70
CA CYS A 38 -9.29 3.87 -9.51
C CYS A 38 -7.76 3.82 -9.68
N CYS A 39 -7.11 2.65 -9.59
CA CYS A 39 -5.68 2.50 -9.82
C CYS A 39 -5.35 2.67 -11.32
N LYS A 40 -4.65 3.75 -11.67
CA LYS A 40 -4.33 4.08 -13.08
C LYS A 40 -2.89 3.82 -13.44
N GLU A 41 -1.98 3.96 -12.49
CA GLU A 41 -0.55 3.77 -12.72
C GLU A 41 0.07 2.96 -11.60
N ILE A 42 0.99 2.07 -11.96
CA ILE A 42 1.80 1.31 -11.02
C ILE A 42 3.26 1.43 -11.46
N ASN A 43 4.13 1.84 -10.54
CA ASN A 43 5.56 1.91 -10.76
C ASN A 43 6.29 1.02 -9.75
N ILE A 44 7.30 0.31 -10.23
CA ILE A 44 8.13 -0.60 -9.45
C ILE A 44 9.56 -0.08 -9.53
N VAL A 45 10.18 0.16 -8.37
CA VAL A 45 11.56 0.59 -8.26
C VAL A 45 12.22 -0.25 -7.18
N GLY A 46 13.01 -1.25 -7.59
CA GLY A 46 13.59 -2.22 -6.68
C GLY A 46 12.51 -3.04 -5.97
N ASP A 47 12.46 -2.92 -4.64
CA ASP A 47 11.51 -3.53 -3.73
C ASP A 47 10.27 -2.67 -3.46
N CYS A 48 10.31 -1.40 -3.84
CA CYS A 48 9.21 -0.47 -3.70
C CYS A 48 8.20 -0.66 -4.84
N VAL A 49 6.91 -0.74 -4.46
CA VAL A 49 5.79 -0.66 -5.38
C VAL A 49 4.93 0.56 -5.03
N SER A 50 4.76 1.46 -5.99
CA SER A 50 3.94 2.67 -5.87
C SER A 50 2.79 2.62 -6.88
N ALA A 51 1.68 3.27 -6.53
CA ALA A 51 0.52 3.34 -7.39
C ALA A 51 -0.16 4.71 -7.28
N ILE A 52 -0.75 5.15 -8.39
CA ILE A 52 -1.57 6.37 -8.44
C ILE A 52 -3.03 5.96 -8.62
N PHE A 53 -3.86 6.43 -7.69
CA PHE A 53 -5.31 6.29 -7.74
C PHE A 53 -5.93 7.62 -8.16
N ILE A 54 -6.87 7.58 -9.11
CA ILE A 54 -7.61 8.76 -9.59
C ILE A 54 -9.08 8.57 -9.25
N GLU A 55 -9.68 9.61 -8.67
CA GLU A 55 -11.07 9.59 -8.24
C GLU A 55 -12.02 9.34 -9.41
N GLU A 56 -12.85 8.31 -9.28
CA GLU A 56 -14.00 8.07 -10.15
C GLU A 56 -15.28 8.51 -9.42
N LYS A 57 -15.96 9.54 -9.93
CA LYS A 57 -17.10 10.18 -9.22
C LYS A 57 -18.29 9.24 -9.00
N GLU A 58 -18.58 8.36 -9.96
CA GLU A 58 -19.66 7.38 -9.80
C GLU A 58 -19.34 6.31 -8.73
N LEU A 59 -18.07 5.94 -8.58
CA LEU A 59 -17.66 5.06 -7.48
C LEU A 59 -17.70 5.80 -6.14
N SER A 60 -17.36 7.09 -6.12
CA SER A 60 -17.46 7.90 -4.89
C SER A 60 -18.89 7.93 -4.37
N LYS A 61 -19.89 8.02 -5.26
CA LYS A 61 -21.31 7.88 -4.87
C LYS A 61 -21.63 6.53 -4.24
N LYS A 62 -21.04 5.43 -4.75
CA LYS A 62 -21.19 4.08 -4.17
C LYS A 62 -20.50 3.96 -2.81
N TYR A 63 -19.46 4.74 -2.57
CA TYR A 63 -18.77 4.84 -1.29
C TYR A 63 -19.36 5.94 -0.39
N SER A 64 -20.68 6.12 -0.42
CA SER A 64 -21.38 7.10 0.45
C SER A 64 -20.88 8.55 0.31
N GLY A 65 -20.31 8.90 -0.84
CA GLY A 65 -19.74 10.21 -1.13
C GLY A 65 -18.30 10.41 -0.66
N ASP A 66 -17.67 9.40 -0.04
CA ASP A 66 -16.23 9.40 0.18
C ASP A 66 -15.48 9.22 -1.15
N LYS A 67 -14.25 9.75 -1.22
CA LYS A 67 -13.46 9.74 -2.44
C LYS A 67 -13.04 8.31 -2.80
N SER A 68 -13.39 7.86 -4.00
CA SER A 68 -13.13 6.49 -4.44
C SER A 68 -11.65 6.12 -4.56
N ASP A 69 -10.80 7.07 -4.95
CA ASP A 69 -9.33 6.91 -4.95
C ASP A 69 -8.80 6.60 -3.54
N VAL A 70 -9.35 7.27 -2.52
CA VAL A 70 -8.96 7.09 -1.13
C VAL A 70 -9.44 5.73 -0.61
N ILE A 71 -10.71 5.40 -0.82
CA ILE A 71 -11.29 4.14 -0.35
C ILE A 71 -10.58 2.93 -0.96
N GLU A 72 -10.33 2.93 -2.28
CA GLU A 72 -9.66 1.82 -2.95
C GLU A 72 -8.18 1.70 -2.58
N ALA A 73 -7.49 2.81 -2.32
CA ALA A 73 -6.11 2.78 -1.81
C ALA A 73 -6.04 2.16 -0.40
N LEU A 74 -6.98 2.50 0.49
CA LEU A 74 -7.07 1.91 1.83
C LEU A 74 -7.48 0.44 1.80
N GLN A 75 -8.41 0.06 0.92
CA GLN A 75 -8.74 -1.35 0.67
C GLN A 75 -7.53 -2.13 0.17
N SER A 76 -6.76 -1.57 -0.76
CA SER A 76 -5.50 -2.17 -1.22
C SER A 76 -4.54 -2.40 -0.04
N ALA A 77 -4.32 -1.39 0.79
CA ALA A 77 -3.46 -1.48 1.97
C ALA A 77 -3.93 -2.60 2.92
N SER A 78 -5.23 -2.69 3.19
CA SER A 78 -5.83 -3.74 4.02
C SER A 78 -5.59 -5.15 3.49
N MET A 79 -5.48 -5.32 2.16
CA MET A 79 -5.23 -6.62 1.53
C MET A 79 -3.75 -6.98 1.51
N ILE A 80 -2.86 -5.99 1.38
CA ILE A 80 -1.41 -6.19 1.26
C ILE A 80 -0.81 -6.77 2.53
N ILE A 81 -1.14 -6.21 3.71
CA ILE A 81 -0.59 -6.64 5.00
C ILE A 81 -0.74 -8.16 5.23
N PRO A 82 -1.96 -8.74 5.23
CA PRO A 82 -2.12 -10.18 5.44
C PRO A 82 -1.54 -11.00 4.28
N THR A 83 -1.55 -10.49 3.05
CA THR A 83 -0.92 -11.16 1.89
C THR A 83 0.59 -11.32 2.10
N VAL A 84 1.28 -10.30 2.59
CA VAL A 84 2.71 -10.39 2.96
C VAL A 84 2.91 -11.42 4.07
N GLY A 85 2.01 -11.49 5.05
CA GLY A 85 2.02 -12.54 6.07
C GLY A 85 1.91 -13.95 5.49
N ILE A 86 1.03 -14.16 4.50
CA ILE A 86 0.88 -15.44 3.79
C ILE A 86 2.17 -15.80 3.06
N ILE A 87 2.73 -14.86 2.30
CA ILE A 87 4.00 -15.07 1.58
C ILE A 87 5.10 -15.47 2.57
N ASN A 88 5.23 -14.73 3.67
CA ASN A 88 6.19 -15.04 4.73
C ASN A 88 6.02 -16.47 5.26
N LYS A 89 4.78 -16.89 5.54
CA LYS A 89 4.50 -18.23 6.06
C LYS A 89 4.83 -19.33 5.05
N LEU A 90 4.48 -19.15 3.78
CA LEU A 90 4.78 -20.11 2.72
C LEU A 90 6.29 -20.26 2.49
N PHE A 91 7.03 -19.16 2.51
CA PHE A 91 8.49 -19.19 2.36
C PHE A 91 9.18 -19.80 3.57
N LYS A 92 8.73 -19.47 4.79
CA LYS A 92 9.26 -20.05 6.03
C LYS A 92 9.07 -21.57 6.08
N ASN A 93 7.95 -22.09 5.59
CA ASN A 93 7.69 -23.53 5.53
C ASN A 93 8.54 -24.25 4.46
N LYS A 94 9.07 -23.52 3.47
CA LYS A 94 9.76 -24.09 2.31
C LYS A 94 11.28 -23.99 2.39
N TYR A 95 11.82 -23.00 3.12
CA TYR A 95 13.26 -22.71 3.14
C TYR A 95 13.75 -22.54 4.58
N ASP A 96 14.71 -23.38 4.98
CA ASP A 96 15.16 -23.53 6.37
C ASP A 96 15.91 -22.31 6.96
N ASN A 97 16.25 -21.31 6.13
CA ASN A 97 16.94 -20.07 6.55
C ASN A 97 16.25 -18.80 6.02
N TYR A 98 14.95 -18.87 5.75
CA TYR A 98 14.20 -17.71 5.31
C TYR A 98 13.95 -16.73 6.46
N THR A 99 14.44 -15.51 6.30
CA THR A 99 14.04 -14.38 7.15
C THR A 99 12.75 -13.79 6.60
N PRO A 100 11.70 -13.54 7.40
CA PRO A 100 10.49 -12.85 6.94
C PRO A 100 10.72 -11.39 6.54
N ILE A 101 9.94 -10.89 5.57
CA ILE A 101 9.90 -9.47 5.22
C ILE A 101 8.85 -8.72 6.05
N LYS A 102 9.09 -7.43 6.25
CA LYS A 102 8.12 -6.45 6.76
C LYS A 102 7.93 -5.37 5.72
N VAL A 103 6.77 -4.72 5.69
CA VAL A 103 6.46 -3.68 4.72
C VAL A 103 5.87 -2.44 5.39
N GLY A 104 6.26 -1.27 4.91
CA GLY A 104 5.62 0.00 5.23
C GLY A 104 4.72 0.46 4.09
N ILE A 105 3.56 1.01 4.40
CA ILE A 105 2.60 1.56 3.42
C ILE A 105 2.32 3.02 3.77
N GLY A 106 2.60 3.92 2.83
CA GLY A 106 2.18 5.32 2.89
C GLY A 106 1.07 5.59 1.89
N VAL A 107 0.03 6.32 2.31
CA VAL A 107 -1.08 6.76 1.45
C VAL A 107 -1.30 8.25 1.64
N ALA A 108 -1.27 9.03 0.56
CA ALA A 108 -1.65 10.43 0.61
C ALA A 108 -2.56 10.79 -0.56
N THR A 109 -3.54 11.64 -0.29
CA THR A 109 -4.40 12.24 -1.32
C THR A 109 -4.20 13.75 -1.33
N GLY A 110 -4.40 14.35 -2.50
CA GLY A 110 -4.20 15.78 -2.73
C GLY A 110 -4.35 16.11 -4.21
N ARG A 111 -4.15 17.38 -4.56
CA ARG A 111 -4.14 17.81 -5.97
C ARG A 111 -2.75 17.57 -6.56
N SER A 112 -2.73 17.02 -7.77
CA SER A 112 -1.50 16.86 -8.55
C SER A 112 -1.73 17.33 -9.98
N LEU A 113 -0.71 17.93 -10.58
CA LEU A 113 -0.63 18.18 -12.01
C LEU A 113 -0.25 16.88 -12.72
N VAL A 114 -0.99 16.53 -13.78
CA VAL A 114 -0.67 15.39 -14.63
C VAL A 114 -0.16 15.90 -15.97
N ILE A 115 1.06 15.53 -16.32
CA ILE A 115 1.65 15.85 -17.62
C ILE A 115 1.93 14.56 -18.38
N LYS A 116 1.62 14.53 -19.68
CA LYS A 116 2.03 13.44 -20.55
C LYS A 116 3.47 13.71 -20.99
N THR A 117 4.37 12.79 -20.67
CA THR A 117 5.79 12.89 -21.06
C THR A 117 6.16 11.76 -22.00
N GLY A 118 7.17 12.00 -22.84
CA GLY A 118 7.63 11.05 -23.85
C GLY A 118 7.96 11.73 -25.17
N GLU A 119 9.01 11.27 -25.84
CA GLU A 119 9.40 11.74 -27.16
C GLU A 119 8.61 10.99 -28.24
N SER A 120 8.03 11.71 -29.21
CA SER A 120 7.31 11.10 -30.33
C SER A 120 8.23 10.15 -31.11
N GLY A 121 7.78 8.91 -31.34
CA GLY A 121 8.56 7.89 -32.04
C GLY A 121 9.49 7.05 -31.14
N SER A 122 9.67 7.41 -29.86
CA SER A 122 10.50 6.64 -28.93
C SER A 122 9.86 5.35 -28.38
N GLY A 123 8.54 5.20 -28.56
CA GLY A 123 7.76 4.15 -27.88
C GLY A 123 7.60 4.34 -26.37
N ILE A 124 8.18 5.41 -25.80
CA ILE A 124 8.10 5.75 -24.38
C ILE A 124 7.12 6.91 -24.23
N SER A 125 5.93 6.61 -23.69
CA SER A 125 4.93 7.61 -23.29
C SER A 125 4.41 7.24 -21.90
N LYS A 126 4.67 8.10 -20.91
CA LYS A 126 4.20 7.89 -19.53
C LYS A 126 3.62 9.17 -18.93
N PRO A 127 2.50 9.10 -18.19
CA PRO A 127 2.05 10.22 -17.38
C PRO A 127 3.01 10.43 -16.21
N VAL A 128 3.28 11.69 -15.89
CA VAL A 128 4.03 12.11 -14.71
C VAL A 128 3.08 12.91 -13.83
N PHE A 129 3.09 12.58 -12.54
CA PHE A 129 2.26 13.21 -11.51
C PHE A 129 3.16 14.09 -10.65
N ILE A 130 2.83 15.38 -10.58
CA ILE A 130 3.59 16.37 -9.82
C ILE A 130 2.65 16.97 -8.77
N GLY A 131 2.94 16.72 -7.50
CA GLY A 131 2.20 17.28 -6.38
C GLY A 131 2.79 16.85 -5.05
N ASP A 132 2.57 17.67 -4.03
CA ASP A 132 3.11 17.44 -2.69
C ASP A 132 2.62 16.12 -2.09
N ASN A 133 1.41 15.69 -2.44
CA ASN A 133 0.86 14.40 -2.05
C ASN A 133 1.68 13.21 -2.56
N VAL A 134 2.30 13.31 -3.74
CA VAL A 134 3.15 12.22 -4.29
C VAL A 134 4.40 12.06 -3.43
N ASN A 135 5.06 13.17 -3.10
CA ASN A 135 6.24 13.17 -2.23
C ASN A 135 5.87 12.73 -0.80
N LEU A 136 4.80 13.28 -0.25
CA LEU A 136 4.32 12.92 1.09
C LEU A 136 3.98 11.43 1.19
N ALA A 137 3.33 10.83 0.19
CA ALA A 137 3.08 9.39 0.17
C ALA A 137 4.38 8.57 0.24
N ALA A 138 5.44 9.02 -0.43
CA ALA A 138 6.75 8.38 -0.37
C ALA A 138 7.39 8.51 1.01
N HIS A 139 7.33 9.69 1.64
CA HIS A 139 7.85 9.92 3.00
C HIS A 139 7.07 9.13 4.06
N LEU A 140 5.73 9.11 3.99
CA LEU A 140 4.90 8.27 4.84
C LEU A 140 5.25 6.79 4.65
N CYS A 141 5.49 6.35 3.42
CA CYS A 141 5.90 4.98 3.12
C CYS A 141 7.28 4.65 3.67
N ASP A 142 8.23 5.59 3.62
CA ASP A 142 9.56 5.40 4.21
C ASP A 142 9.47 5.33 5.74
N THR A 143 8.57 6.08 6.38
CA THR A 143 8.43 6.06 7.85
C THR A 143 7.62 4.88 8.38
N ALA A 144 6.58 4.45 7.65
CA ALA A 144 5.67 3.39 8.10
C ALA A 144 6.40 2.10 8.47
N HIS A 145 5.92 1.42 9.52
CA HIS A 145 6.49 0.17 10.05
C HIS A 145 7.98 0.27 10.47
N LYS A 146 8.53 1.48 10.67
CA LYS A 146 9.80 1.69 11.38
C LYS A 146 9.53 2.01 12.84
N ASN A 147 10.38 1.54 13.75
CA ASN A 147 10.26 1.80 15.18
C ASN A 147 8.85 1.43 15.71
N ASN A 148 8.13 2.41 16.27
CA ASN A 148 6.77 2.27 16.79
C ASN A 148 5.69 2.81 15.83
N PHE A 149 6.05 3.19 14.60
CA PHE A 149 5.08 3.66 13.63
C PHE A 149 4.20 2.51 13.12
N PRO A 150 2.89 2.74 12.94
CA PRO A 150 1.99 1.78 12.33
C PRO A 150 2.42 1.34 10.92
N GLU A 151 1.93 0.19 10.48
CA GLU A 151 2.27 -0.38 9.16
C GLU A 151 1.71 0.44 8.01
N ILE A 152 0.60 1.15 8.27
CA ILE A 152 -0.08 2.04 7.33
C ILE A 152 -0.07 3.44 7.93
N LEU A 153 0.48 4.41 7.21
CA LEU A 153 0.45 5.83 7.53
C LEU A 153 -0.26 6.60 6.42
N VAL A 154 -1.10 7.57 6.80
CA VAL A 154 -1.88 8.38 5.88
C VAL A 154 -1.86 9.86 6.24
N ASN A 155 -2.01 10.74 5.24
CA ASN A 155 -2.18 12.17 5.53
C ASN A 155 -3.60 12.50 6.02
N ASP A 156 -3.76 13.68 6.62
CA ASP A 156 -5.05 14.16 7.14
C ASP A 156 -6.17 14.19 6.09
N ASP A 157 -5.85 14.54 4.84
CA ASP A 157 -6.83 14.53 3.74
C ASP A 157 -7.38 13.13 3.46
N VAL A 158 -6.57 12.07 3.57
CA VAL A 158 -7.07 10.69 3.45
C VAL A 158 -8.10 10.42 4.53
N LYS A 159 -7.79 10.73 5.80
CA LYS A 159 -8.69 10.48 6.94
C LYS A 159 -10.02 11.24 6.80
N LYS A 160 -9.98 12.49 6.31
CA LYS A 160 -11.18 13.31 6.06
C LYS A 160 -12.06 12.79 4.93
N ASN A 161 -11.50 12.02 4.00
CA ASN A 161 -12.21 11.51 2.82
C ASN A 161 -12.58 10.02 2.93
N CYS A 162 -12.62 9.45 4.14
CA CYS A 162 -13.04 8.07 4.40
C CYS A 162 -13.90 7.95 5.67
N THR A 163 -14.86 8.86 5.85
CA THR A 163 -15.65 9.03 7.08
C THR A 163 -17.08 8.47 7.02
N LYS A 164 -17.50 8.00 5.84
CA LYS A 164 -18.90 7.63 5.56
C LYS A 164 -19.04 6.21 5.01
N CYS A 165 -18.07 5.75 4.22
CA CYS A 165 -18.12 4.41 3.63
C CYS A 165 -17.96 3.35 4.72
N GLU A 166 -18.98 2.52 4.89
CA GLU A 166 -18.94 1.35 5.78
C GLU A 166 -18.10 0.24 5.13
N VAL A 167 -17.10 -0.28 5.84
CA VAL A 167 -16.11 -1.23 5.33
C VAL A 167 -15.83 -2.41 6.26
N GLY A 168 -16.24 -2.30 7.54
CA GLY A 168 -16.10 -3.33 8.56
C GLY A 168 -17.28 -4.30 8.65
N ILE A 169 -17.23 -5.18 9.65
CA ILE A 169 -18.32 -6.12 9.97
C ILE A 169 -19.40 -5.47 10.86
N GLU A 170 -19.08 -4.33 11.47
CA GLU A 170 -19.95 -3.59 12.40
C GLU A 170 -20.28 -2.18 11.89
N ASN A 171 -20.43 -2.01 10.57
CA ASN A 171 -20.69 -0.71 9.92
C ASN A 171 -19.63 0.36 10.24
N GLU A 172 -18.40 -0.08 10.49
CA GLU A 172 -17.24 0.78 10.79
C GLU A 172 -16.73 1.47 9.52
N LYS A 173 -16.07 2.64 9.68
CA LYS A 173 -15.37 3.33 8.57
C LYS A 173 -13.85 3.30 8.76
N PHE A 174 -13.13 3.45 7.66
CA PHE A 174 -11.66 3.54 7.71
C PHE A 174 -11.16 4.67 8.62
N SER A 175 -11.84 5.82 8.67
CA SER A 175 -11.43 6.92 9.55
C SER A 175 -11.40 6.55 11.04
N GLU A 176 -12.24 5.58 11.46
CA GLU A 176 -12.33 5.09 12.83
C GLU A 176 -11.18 4.13 13.17
N TRP A 177 -10.51 3.55 12.16
CA TRP A 177 -9.31 2.72 12.33
C TRP A 177 -8.00 3.50 12.21
N LEU A 178 -8.06 4.76 11.76
CA LEU A 178 -6.92 5.67 11.62
C LEU A 178 -6.75 6.54 12.88
N THR A 179 -6.49 5.91 14.02
CA THR A 179 -6.57 6.53 15.35
C THR A 179 -5.24 7.08 15.87
N ILE A 180 -4.11 6.62 15.34
CA ILE A 180 -2.79 6.92 15.89
C ILE A 180 -2.28 8.19 15.22
N GLN A 181 -2.29 9.31 15.95
CA GLN A 181 -1.77 10.56 15.44
C GLN A 181 -0.25 10.57 15.51
N GLU A 182 0.37 10.90 14.39
CA GLU A 182 1.82 10.91 14.19
C GLU A 182 2.23 12.20 13.48
N THR A 183 3.53 12.38 13.26
CA THR A 183 4.07 13.47 12.45
C THR A 183 5.20 12.95 11.59
N VAL A 184 5.15 13.22 10.30
CA VAL A 184 6.21 12.89 9.33
C VAL A 184 6.52 14.16 8.55
N ASP A 185 7.79 14.57 8.55
CA ASP A 185 8.27 15.82 7.93
C ASP A 185 7.45 17.06 8.35
N ASP A 186 7.17 17.17 9.66
CA ASP A 186 6.34 18.23 10.25
C ASP A 186 4.88 18.28 9.76
N VAL A 187 4.43 17.26 9.01
CA VAL A 187 3.04 17.11 8.56
C VAL A 187 2.29 16.13 9.49
N PRO A 188 1.15 16.55 10.08
CA PRO A 188 0.30 15.64 10.83
C PRO A 188 -0.18 14.48 9.96
N CYS A 189 -0.03 13.26 10.48
CA CYS A 189 -0.47 12.06 9.80
C CYS A 189 -1.17 11.12 10.79
N TYR A 190 -1.81 10.09 10.23
CA TYR A 190 -2.57 9.11 11.00
C TYR A 190 -2.14 7.70 10.62
N GLY A 191 -1.91 6.86 11.62
CA GLY A 191 -1.68 5.45 11.45
C GLY A 191 -2.86 4.61 11.91
N GLY A 192 -2.94 3.41 11.35
CA GLY A 192 -3.99 2.45 11.68
C GLY A 192 -3.54 1.01 11.49
N TYR A 193 -4.25 0.10 12.16
CA TYR A 193 -4.06 -1.34 12.07
C TYR A 193 -5.37 -1.97 11.59
N PHE A 194 -5.46 -2.25 10.30
CA PHE A 194 -6.63 -2.89 9.70
C PHE A 194 -6.22 -3.79 8.54
N PHE A 195 -6.99 -4.85 8.31
CA PHE A 195 -6.70 -5.86 7.31
C PHE A 195 -7.97 -6.45 6.70
N ARG A 196 -7.84 -7.05 5.52
CA ARG A 196 -8.91 -7.77 4.83
C ARG A 196 -9.17 -9.11 5.53
N VAL A 197 -10.31 -9.21 6.22
CA VAL A 197 -10.69 -10.40 7.03
C VAL A 197 -10.58 -11.72 6.27
N SER A 198 -11.00 -11.78 5.01
CA SER A 198 -10.94 -13.02 4.22
C SER A 198 -9.50 -13.51 3.96
N ILE A 199 -8.56 -12.58 3.78
CA ILE A 199 -7.14 -12.90 3.57
C ILE A 199 -6.49 -13.21 4.92
N GLN A 200 -6.82 -12.47 5.98
CA GLN A 200 -6.32 -12.75 7.32
C GLN A 200 -6.74 -14.15 7.80
N LYS A 201 -7.99 -14.55 7.57
CA LYS A 201 -8.45 -15.91 7.89
C LYS A 201 -7.59 -16.97 7.21
N LYS A 202 -7.17 -16.73 5.96
CA LYS A 202 -6.29 -17.66 5.25
C LYS A 202 -4.89 -17.73 5.86
N LEU A 203 -4.36 -16.60 6.30
CA LEU A 203 -3.11 -16.55 7.06
C LEU A 203 -3.21 -17.33 8.38
N ASP A 204 -4.30 -17.15 9.12
CA ASP A 204 -4.53 -17.84 10.39
C ASP A 204 -4.64 -19.35 10.21
N GLU A 205 -5.31 -19.82 9.14
CA GLU A 205 -5.36 -21.23 8.76
C GLU A 205 -3.98 -21.83 8.48
N LEU A 206 -3.09 -21.06 7.83
CA LEU A 206 -1.72 -21.51 7.56
C LEU A 206 -0.83 -21.53 8.81
N ASN A 207 -1.19 -20.76 9.85
CA ASN A 207 -0.45 -20.67 11.11
C ASN A 207 -0.81 -21.76 12.12
N LYS A 208 -1.94 -22.45 11.93
CA LYS A 208 -2.30 -23.67 12.67
C LYS A 208 -1.47 -24.85 12.20
#